data_AF-A0A4S8PMR9-F1
#
_entry.id   AF-A0A4S8PMR9-F1
#
_cell.length_a   1.000
_cell.length_b   1.000
_cell.length_c   1.000
_cell.angle_alpha   90.00
_cell.angle_beta   90.00
_cell.angle_gamma   90.00
#
_symmetry.space_group_name_H-M   'P 1'
#
loop_
_entity.id
_entity.type
_entity.pdbx_description
1 polymer ?
#
loop_
_entity_poly.entity_id
_entity_poly.type
_entity_poly.pdbx_seq_one_letter_code
_entity_poly.pdbx_strand_id
1 'polypeptide(L)'
;MYLMLTGFLQAAALMSTVGVSAADTAEEVTAYNTAMLPLVSVYAEIIDQAKYEPAVDQDMDFSRSTFGSLIATSREQGIRADLLERVKKLVDEAAATGHGAADWPRVIESLHIR
;
A
#
# COMPACT_ATOMS: atom_id res chain seq x y z
N MET A 1 -7.87 9.38 -3.10
CA MET A 1 -7.38 10.53 -3.90
C MET A 1 -6.19 11.23 -3.24
N TYR A 2 -6.32 11.91 -2.09
CA TYR A 2 -5.16 12.55 -1.44
C TYR A 2 -4.04 11.59 -1.03
N LEU A 3 -4.40 10.38 -0.58
CA LEU A 3 -3.40 9.35 -0.23
C LEU A 3 -2.54 8.92 -1.42
N MET A 4 -3.09 8.92 -2.63
CA MET A 4 -2.34 8.62 -3.86
C MET A 4 -1.31 9.73 -4.14
N LEU A 5 -1.71 11.00 -4.01
CA LEU A 5 -0.78 12.12 -4.15
C LEU A 5 0.30 12.12 -3.07
N THR A 6 -0.04 11.80 -1.81
CA THR A 6 0.97 11.66 -0.75
C THR A 6 1.91 10.47 -0.97
N GLY A 7 1.41 9.38 -1.57
CA GLY A 7 2.24 8.26 -2.01
C GLY A 7 3.26 8.68 -3.07
N PHE A 8 2.84 9.51 -4.04
CA PHE A 8 3.76 10.12 -4.99
C PHE A 8 4.82 10.99 -4.29
N LEU A 9 4.44 11.82 -3.30
CA LEU A 9 5.42 12.63 -2.56
C LEU A 9 6.45 11.77 -1.81
N GLN A 10 6.03 10.64 -1.20
CA GLN A 10 6.94 9.67 -0.59
C GLN A 10 7.91 9.08 -1.63
N ALA A 11 7.37 8.66 -2.79
CA ALA A 11 8.16 8.08 -3.86
C ALA A 11 9.17 9.09 -4.42
N ALA A 12 8.75 10.32 -4.72
CA ALA A 12 9.63 11.37 -5.23
C ALA A 12 10.73 11.73 -4.22
N ALA A 13 10.42 11.79 -2.92
CA ALA A 13 11.42 12.01 -1.88
C ALA A 13 12.47 10.89 -1.86
N LEU A 14 12.04 9.63 -1.94
CA LEU A 14 12.95 8.48 -2.00
C LEU A 14 13.79 8.47 -3.28
N MET A 15 13.17 8.67 -4.44
CA MET A 15 13.87 8.65 -5.74
C MET A 15 14.86 9.81 -5.87
N SER A 16 14.61 10.95 -5.20
CA SER A 16 15.56 12.06 -5.18
C SER A 16 16.90 11.72 -4.52
N THR A 17 16.96 10.74 -3.61
CA THR A 17 18.22 10.35 -2.94
C THR A 17 19.19 9.63 -3.86
N VAL A 18 18.68 9.10 -4.99
CA VAL A 18 19.47 8.48 -6.08
C VAL A 18 19.52 9.35 -7.34
N GLY A 19 19.16 10.63 -7.23
CA GLY A 19 19.29 11.61 -8.31
C GLY A 19 18.20 11.58 -9.38
N VAL A 20 17.10 10.85 -9.15
CA VAL A 20 15.95 10.82 -10.08
C VAL A 20 15.04 12.01 -9.79
N SER A 21 14.57 12.69 -10.84
CA SER A 21 13.74 13.87 -10.68
C SER A 21 12.31 13.50 -10.27
N ALA A 22 11.59 14.47 -9.68
CA ALA A 22 10.17 14.29 -9.39
C ALA A 22 9.33 14.11 -10.66
N ALA A 23 9.77 14.68 -11.80
CA ALA A 23 9.08 14.54 -13.08
C ALA A 23 9.20 13.10 -13.61
N ASP A 24 10.41 12.53 -13.61
CA ASP A 24 10.63 11.14 -14.04
C ASP A 24 9.90 10.16 -13.11
N THR A 25 9.92 10.42 -11.80
CA THR A 25 9.14 9.63 -10.83
C THR A 25 7.64 9.73 -11.11
N ALA A 26 7.14 10.90 -11.51
CA ALA A 26 5.72 11.09 -11.80
C ALA A 26 5.28 10.30 -13.03
N GLU A 27 6.14 10.13 -14.04
CA GLU A 27 5.85 9.31 -15.22
C GLU A 27 5.61 7.85 -14.81
N GLU A 28 6.55 7.26 -14.06
CA GLU A 28 6.45 5.88 -13.57
C GLU A 28 5.22 5.67 -12.65
N VAL A 29 5.00 6.58 -11.70
CA VAL A 29 3.86 6.52 -10.79
C VAL A 29 2.54 6.67 -11.54
N THR A 30 2.49 7.49 -12.60
CA THR A 30 1.29 7.64 -13.44
C THR A 30 1.00 6.36 -14.22
N ALA A 31 2.02 5.74 -14.82
CA ALA A 31 1.87 4.47 -15.53
C ALA A 31 1.37 3.37 -14.59
N TYR A 32 1.99 3.22 -13.42
CA TYR A 32 1.57 2.26 -12.40
C TYR A 32 0.13 2.50 -11.94
N ASN A 33 -0.22 3.73 -11.55
CA ASN A 33 -1.58 4.04 -11.09
C ASN A 33 -2.61 3.75 -12.18
N THR A 34 -2.32 4.08 -13.44
CA THR A 34 -3.21 3.78 -14.58
C THR A 34 -3.48 2.29 -14.71
N ALA A 35 -2.43 1.47 -14.58
CA ALA A 35 -2.57 0.01 -14.60
C ALA A 35 -3.37 -0.54 -13.41
N MET A 36 -3.28 0.11 -12.25
CA MET A 36 -4.00 -0.30 -11.02
C MET A 36 -5.43 0.22 -10.93
N LEU A 37 -5.83 1.22 -11.71
CA LEU A 37 -7.19 1.80 -11.67
C LEU A 37 -8.33 0.75 -11.74
N PRO A 38 -8.26 -0.32 -12.57
CA PRO A 38 -9.31 -1.33 -12.61
C PRO A 38 -9.54 -2.06 -11.28
N LEU A 39 -8.54 -2.11 -10.39
CA LEU A 39 -8.67 -2.74 -9.08
C LEU A 39 -9.73 -2.07 -8.20
N VAL A 40 -10.07 -0.79 -8.44
CA VAL A 40 -11.13 -0.11 -7.69
C VAL A 40 -12.47 -0.84 -7.84
N SER A 41 -12.82 -1.27 -9.05
CA SER A 41 -14.05 -2.01 -9.30
C SER A 41 -13.96 -3.45 -8.77
N VAL A 42 -12.82 -4.11 -8.96
CA VAL A 42 -12.59 -5.47 -8.44
C VAL A 42 -12.71 -5.50 -6.92
N TYR A 43 -12.12 -4.52 -6.22
CA TYR A 43 -12.22 -4.43 -4.78
C TYR A 43 -13.65 -4.13 -4.31
N ALA A 44 -14.41 -3.31 -5.04
CA ALA A 44 -15.82 -3.08 -4.71
C ALA A 44 -16.62 -4.41 -4.71
N GLU A 45 -16.44 -5.26 -5.73
CA GLU A 45 -17.10 -6.56 -5.80
C GLU A 45 -16.69 -7.52 -4.65
N ILE A 46 -15.41 -7.53 -4.29
CA ILE A 46 -14.88 -8.33 -3.17
C ILE A 46 -15.45 -7.85 -1.83
N ILE A 47 -15.46 -6.53 -1.63
CA ILE A 47 -15.90 -5.88 -0.40
C ILE A 47 -17.41 -6.07 -0.19
N ASP A 48 -18.23 -5.84 -1.21
CA ASP A 48 -19.69 -5.97 -1.12
C ASP A 48 -20.11 -7.42 -0.80
N GLN A 49 -19.30 -8.41 -1.21
CA GLN A 49 -19.51 -9.81 -0.88
C GLN A 49 -18.94 -10.23 0.48
N ALA A 50 -18.10 -9.39 1.10
CA ALA A 50 -17.31 -9.70 2.29
C ALA A 50 -16.49 -11.00 2.18
N LYS A 51 -16.05 -11.34 0.96
CA LYS A 51 -15.30 -12.58 0.65
C LYS A 51 -13.84 -12.27 0.41
N TYR A 52 -13.07 -12.25 1.49
CA TYR A 52 -11.62 -12.05 1.48
C TYR A 52 -10.88 -13.38 1.48
N GLU A 53 -11.21 -14.23 0.51
CA GLU A 53 -10.56 -15.54 0.30
C GLU A 53 -9.03 -15.37 0.22
N PRO A 54 -8.24 -16.43 0.44
CA PRO A 54 -6.80 -16.35 0.32
C PRO A 54 -6.38 -15.74 -1.01
N ALA A 55 -5.69 -14.60 -0.95
CA ALA A 55 -5.25 -13.93 -2.16
C ALA A 55 -4.11 -14.73 -2.80
N VAL A 56 -4.14 -14.85 -4.12
CA VAL A 56 -3.07 -15.49 -4.87
C VAL A 56 -1.86 -14.55 -4.98
N ASP A 57 -2.09 -13.24 -5.04
CA ASP A 57 -1.05 -12.25 -5.39
C ASP A 57 -0.74 -11.18 -4.32
N GLN A 58 -1.72 -10.79 -3.49
CA GLN A 58 -1.61 -9.65 -2.54
C GLN A 58 -2.29 -9.95 -1.19
N ASP A 59 -1.90 -11.02 -0.52
CA ASP A 59 -2.37 -11.27 0.86
C ASP A 59 -1.76 -10.29 1.88
N MET A 60 -2.35 -10.22 3.08
CA MET A 60 -1.86 -9.36 4.16
C MET A 60 -0.39 -9.64 4.49
N ASP A 61 0.06 -10.90 4.52
CA ASP A 61 1.44 -11.24 4.88
C ASP A 61 2.47 -10.78 3.83
N PHE A 62 2.14 -10.92 2.54
CA PHE A 62 2.89 -10.33 1.44
C PHE A 62 2.97 -8.81 1.59
N SER A 63 1.83 -8.15 1.84
CA SER A 63 1.79 -6.70 2.00
C SER A 63 2.59 -6.24 3.22
N ARG A 64 2.54 -6.98 4.34
CA ARG A 64 3.36 -6.68 5.55
C ARG A 64 4.85 -6.71 5.25
N SER A 65 5.30 -7.70 4.49
CA SER A 65 6.70 -7.83 4.06
C SER A 65 7.11 -6.66 3.14
N THR A 66 6.25 -6.35 2.17
CA THR A 66 6.44 -5.24 1.23
C THR A 66 6.57 -3.90 1.95
N PHE A 67 5.62 -3.56 2.84
CA PHE A 67 5.69 -2.31 3.60
C PHE A 67 6.90 -2.29 4.55
N GLY A 68 7.26 -3.43 5.15
CA GLY A 68 8.47 -3.55 5.97
C GLY A 68 9.73 -3.17 5.19
N SER A 69 9.86 -3.69 3.98
CA SER A 69 10.98 -3.39 3.08
C SER A 69 11.00 -1.91 2.67
N LEU A 70 9.87 -1.35 2.24
CA LEU A 70 9.78 0.06 1.85
C LEU A 70 10.10 1.02 2.99
N ILE A 71 9.68 0.70 4.22
CA ILE A 71 9.99 1.48 5.42
C ILE A 71 11.50 1.41 5.73
N ALA A 72 12.09 0.22 5.67
CA ALA A 72 13.53 0.05 5.89
C ALA A 72 14.34 0.86 4.88
N THR A 73 14.07 0.68 3.58
CA THR A 73 14.74 1.43 2.51
C THR A 73 14.55 2.94 2.64
N SER A 74 13.34 3.41 2.95
CA SER A 74 13.10 4.85 3.16
C SER A 74 14.02 5.41 4.26
N ARG A 75 14.12 4.71 5.39
CA ARG A 75 14.94 5.15 6.53
C ARG A 75 16.44 5.07 6.23
N GLU A 76 16.89 4.03 5.52
CA GLU A 76 18.28 3.91 5.07
C GLU A 76 18.69 5.06 4.14
N GLN A 77 17.76 5.58 3.36
CA GLN A 77 17.95 6.74 2.49
C GLN A 77 17.72 8.10 3.21
N GLY A 78 17.50 8.09 4.52
CA GLY A 78 17.27 9.32 5.30
C GLY A 78 15.88 9.94 5.13
N ILE A 79 14.93 9.19 4.56
CA ILE A 79 13.55 9.62 4.32
C ILE A 79 12.64 9.12 5.44
N ARG A 80 11.79 10.01 5.94
CA ARG A 80 10.73 9.64 6.89
C ARG A 80 9.75 8.65 6.25
N ALA A 81 9.27 7.68 7.02
CA ALA A 81 8.38 6.62 6.53
C ALA A 81 6.97 6.65 7.17
N ASP A 82 6.59 7.74 7.84
CA ASP A 82 5.34 7.83 8.62
C ASP A 82 4.08 7.47 7.82
N LEU A 83 4.08 7.76 6.52
CA LEU A 83 2.96 7.44 5.62
C LEU A 83 2.83 5.93 5.41
N LEU A 84 3.96 5.24 5.19
CA LEU A 84 4.02 3.79 5.01
C LEU A 84 3.73 3.06 6.32
N GLU A 85 4.23 3.58 7.44
CA GLU A 85 4.02 3.01 8.78
C GLU A 85 2.54 2.96 9.17
N ARG A 86 1.76 4.01 8.83
CA ARG A 86 0.32 4.02 9.09
C ARG A 86 -0.41 2.94 8.32
N VAL A 87 -0.07 2.72 7.05
CA VAL A 87 -0.68 1.64 6.26
C VAL A 87 -0.27 0.29 6.83
N LYS A 88 1.04 0.08 7.07
CA LYS A 88 1.58 -1.15 7.67
C LYS A 88 0.87 -1.54 8.97
N LYS A 89 0.58 -0.57 9.83
CA LYS A 89 -0.14 -0.79 11.09
C LYS A 89 -1.48 -1.51 10.86
N LEU A 90 -2.28 -1.07 9.89
CA LEU A 90 -3.59 -1.69 9.59
C LEU A 90 -3.43 -3.14 9.13
N VAL A 91 -2.39 -3.43 8.34
CA VAL A 91 -2.08 -4.79 7.85
C VAL A 91 -1.60 -5.69 8.98
N ASP A 92 -0.74 -5.16 9.85
CA ASP A 92 -0.25 -5.90 11.02
C ASP A 92 -1.39 -6.23 11.98
N GLU A 93 -2.33 -5.30 12.20
CA GLU A 93 -3.52 -5.52 13.03
C GLU A 93 -4.45 -6.59 12.43
N ALA A 94 -4.70 -6.54 11.12
CA ALA A 94 -5.49 -7.56 10.42
C ALA A 94 -4.83 -8.95 10.49
N ALA A 95 -3.52 -9.04 10.23
CA ALA A 95 -2.80 -10.30 10.31
C ALA A 95 -2.77 -10.87 11.74
N ALA A 96 -2.56 -10.01 12.75
CA ALA A 96 -2.54 -10.42 14.16
C ALA A 96 -3.89 -10.97 14.65
N THR A 97 -4.99 -10.68 13.96
CA THR A 97 -6.33 -11.19 14.26
C THR A 97 -6.71 -12.43 13.44
N GLY A 98 -5.73 -13.08 12.80
CA GLY A 98 -5.91 -14.35 12.08
C GLY A 98 -6.21 -14.19 10.59
N HIS A 99 -5.97 -13.00 10.02
CA HIS A 99 -6.26 -12.71 8.62
C HIS A 99 -5.01 -12.52 7.74
N GLY A 100 -3.88 -13.12 8.11
CA GLY A 100 -2.62 -13.01 7.36
C GLY A 100 -2.72 -13.45 5.89
N ALA A 101 -3.48 -14.50 5.62
CA ALA A 101 -3.71 -14.99 4.25
C ALA A 101 -4.84 -14.26 3.51
N ALA A 102 -5.62 -13.39 4.19
CA ALA A 102 -6.77 -12.74 3.55
C ALA A 102 -6.30 -11.70 2.53
N ASP A 103 -7.12 -11.50 1.50
CA ASP A 103 -6.86 -10.48 0.47
C ASP A 103 -6.80 -9.06 1.04
N TRP A 104 -5.97 -8.22 0.41
CA TRP A 104 -5.73 -6.82 0.75
C TRP A 104 -6.98 -6.00 1.10
N PRO A 105 -8.10 -6.10 0.33
CA PRO A 105 -9.31 -5.31 0.56
C PRO A 105 -9.94 -5.50 1.94
N ARG A 106 -9.61 -6.57 2.67
CA ARG A 106 -10.09 -6.80 4.04
C ARG A 106 -9.78 -5.65 5.00
N VAL A 107 -8.74 -4.86 4.72
CA VAL A 107 -8.39 -3.66 5.52
C VAL A 107 -9.57 -2.72 5.74
N ILE A 108 -10.59 -2.72 4.86
CA ILE A 108 -11.82 -1.94 5.06
C ILE A 108 -12.50 -2.24 6.41
N GLU A 109 -12.45 -3.48 6.89
CA GLU A 109 -13.04 -3.89 8.17
C GLU A 109 -12.35 -3.20 9.37
N SER A 110 -11.07 -2.86 9.22
CA SER A 110 -10.28 -2.14 10.23
C SER A 110 -10.50 -0.62 10.20
N LEU A 111 -11.17 -0.08 9.19
CA LEU A 111 -11.44 1.36 9.07
C LEU A 111 -12.70 1.80 9.81
N HIS A 112 -13.56 0.86 10.21
CA HIS A 112 -14.75 1.16 10.99
C HIS A 112 -14.41 1.32 12.47
N ILE A 113 -14.82 2.45 13.06
CA ILE A 113 -14.83 2.62 14.51
C ILE A 113 -16.08 1.90 15.03
N ARG A 114 -15.90 0.91 15.91
CA ARG A 114 -16.99 0.18 16.57
C ARG A 114 -17.21 0.71 17.99
#